data_AF-A0A267M8X7-F1
#
_entry.id   AF-A0A267M8X7-F1
#
_cell.length_a   1.000
_cell.length_b   1.000
_cell.length_c   1.000
_cell.angle_alpha   90.00
_cell.angle_beta   90.00
_cell.angle_gamma   90.00
#
_symmetry.space_group_name_H-M   'P 1'
#
loop_
_entity.id
_entity.type
_entity.pdbx_description
1 polymer ?
#
loop_
_entity_poly.entity_id
_entity_poly.type
_entity_poly.pdbx_seq_one_letter_code
_entity_poly.pdbx_strand_id
1 'polypeptide(L)' 'MVKLTEAKAKVNKKWNQNNKERVQYINKSSATKSFILNLATEEDLKNIETYIAERKTKLDINN' A
#
# COMPACT_ATOMS: atom_id res chain seq x y z
N MET A 1 -12.29 -18.68 -5.11
CA MET A 1 -12.42 -17.24 -5.42
C MET A 1 -13.75 -17.01 -6.10
N VAL A 2 -14.61 -16.15 -5.56
CA VAL A 2 -15.90 -15.82 -6.20
C VAL A 2 -15.61 -14.99 -7.45
N LYS A 3 -15.92 -15.54 -8.63
CA LYS A 3 -15.72 -14.86 -9.90
C LYS A 3 -16.71 -13.69 -9.97
N LEU A 4 -16.19 -12.47 -10.03
CA LEU A 4 -17.02 -11.27 -10.11
C LEU A 4 -17.75 -11.26 -11.46
N THR A 5 -19.06 -10.98 -11.47
CA THR A 5 -19.81 -10.85 -12.73
C THR A 5 -19.27 -9.70 -13.57
N GLU A 6 -19.33 -9.81 -14.89
CA GLU A 6 -18.79 -8.79 -15.81
C GLU A 6 -19.37 -7.39 -15.56
N ALA A 7 -20.64 -7.31 -15.17
CA ALA A 7 -21.30 -6.06 -14.78
C ALA A 7 -20.64 -5.41 -13.56
N LYS A 8 -20.36 -6.20 -12.51
CA LYS A 8 -19.67 -5.71 -11.31
C LYS A 8 -18.22 -5.32 -11.61
N ALA A 9 -17.55 -6.03 -12.52
CA ALA A 9 -16.19 -5.69 -12.94
C ALA A 9 -16.14 -4.33 -13.65
N LYS A 10 -17.12 -4.02 -14.53
CA LYS A 10 -17.24 -2.72 -15.21
C LYS A 10 -17.49 -1.58 -14.22
N VAL A 11 -18.39 -1.77 -13.26
CA VAL A 11 -18.67 -0.77 -12.22
C VAL A 11 -17.44 -0.52 -11.35
N ASN A 12 -16.76 -1.57 -10.89
CA ASN A 12 -15.51 -1.44 -10.13
C ASN A 12 -14.42 -0.74 -10.93
N LYS A 13 -14.29 -1.06 -12.23
CA LYS A 13 -13.33 -0.38 -13.12
C LYS A 13 -13.62 1.12 -13.19
N LYS A 14 -14.88 1.52 -13.34
CA LYS A 14 -15.28 2.95 -13.37
C LYS A 14 -15.02 3.64 -12.03
N TRP A 15 -15.35 2.99 -10.92
CA TRP A 15 -15.07 3.53 -9.59
C TRP A 15 -13.56 3.69 -9.35
N ASN A 16 -12.76 2.68 -9.71
CA ASN A 16 -11.31 2.72 -9.61
C ASN A 16 -10.70 3.83 -10.48
N GLN A 17 -11.25 4.07 -11.67
CA GLN A 17 -10.81 5.15 -12.55
C GLN A 17 -11.09 6.55 -11.96
N ASN A 18 -12.20 6.70 -11.23
CA ASN A 18 -12.55 7.94 -10.55
C ASN A 18 -11.80 8.13 -9.22
N ASN A 19 -11.29 7.04 -8.63
CA ASN A 19 -10.61 7.02 -7.32
C ASN A 19 -9.16 6.54 -7.43
N LYS A 20 -8.47 6.91 -8.53
CA LYS A 20 -7.13 6.41 -8.84
C LYS A 20 -6.14 6.56 -7.68
N GLU A 21 -6.10 7.74 -7.07
CA GLU A 21 -5.18 8.03 -5.96
C GLU A 21 -5.44 7.13 -4.76
N ARG A 22 -6.71 6.97 -4.36
CA ARG A 22 -7.10 6.09 -3.27
C ARG A 22 -6.76 4.64 -3.55
N VAL A 23 -7.03 4.16 -4.76
CA VAL A 23 -6.67 2.80 -5.17
C VAL A 23 -5.16 2.60 -5.17
N GLN A 24 -4.40 3.56 -5.68
CA GLN A 24 -2.94 3.52 -5.64
C GLN A 24 -2.41 3.48 -4.20
N TYR A 25 -2.97 4.28 -3.30
CA TYR A 25 -2.61 4.26 -1.88
C TYR A 25 -2.84 2.88 -1.26
N ILE A 26 -4.02 2.29 -1.46
CA ILE A 26 -4.38 0.97 -0.93
C ILE A 26 -3.43 -0.11 -1.50
N ASN A 27 -3.19 -0.09 -2.82
CA ASN A 27 -2.31 -1.04 -3.46
C ASN A 27 -0.88 -0.96 -2.92
N LYS A 28 -0.34 0.27 -2.76
CA LYS A 28 0.98 0.50 -2.19
C LYS A 28 1.04 0.01 -0.74
N SER A 29 0.06 0.40 0.09
CA SER A 29 0.00 -0.01 1.49
C SER A 29 -0.06 -1.53 1.66
N SER A 30 -0.91 -2.20 0.89
CA SER A 30 -1.03 -3.66 0.91
C SER A 30 0.25 -4.35 0.44
N ALA A 31 0.89 -3.84 -0.62
CA ALA A 31 2.15 -4.38 -1.12
C ALA A 31 3.27 -4.22 -0.08
N THR A 32 3.41 -3.02 0.50
CA THR A 32 4.41 -2.75 1.56
C THR A 32 4.20 -3.66 2.77
N LYS A 33 2.96 -3.82 3.24
CA LYS A 33 2.66 -4.75 4.35
C LYS A 33 3.09 -6.17 4.00
N SER A 34 2.73 -6.65 2.81
CA SER A 34 3.08 -8.02 2.39
C SER A 34 4.58 -8.21 2.26
N PHE A 35 5.30 -7.19 1.77
CA PHE A 35 6.75 -7.23 1.63
C PHE A 35 7.41 -7.36 3.02
N ILE A 36 7.09 -6.45 3.94
CA ILE A 36 7.64 -6.44 5.30
C ILE A 36 7.41 -7.77 6.03
N LEU A 37 6.20 -8.32 5.93
CA LEU A 37 5.82 -9.50 6.73
C LEU A 37 6.29 -10.83 6.14
N ASN A 38 6.46 -10.92 4.82
CA ASN A 38 6.64 -12.21 4.16
C ASN A 38 7.92 -12.31 3.31
N LEU A 39 8.51 -11.20 2.89
CA LEU A 39 9.60 -11.19 1.89
C LEU A 39 10.87 -10.48 2.38
N ALA A 40 10.73 -9.47 3.24
CA ALA A 40 11.83 -8.62 3.66
C ALA A 40 12.91 -9.42 4.41
N THR A 41 14.16 -9.16 4.07
CA THR A 41 15.33 -9.68 4.79
C THR A 41 15.62 -8.83 6.03
N GLU A 42 16.54 -9.28 6.89
CA GLU A 42 16.96 -8.51 8.07
C GLU A 42 17.51 -7.12 7.70
N GLU A 43 18.26 -7.03 6.60
CA GLU A 43 18.80 -5.76 6.10
C GLU A 43 17.67 -4.84 5.61
N ASP A 44 16.70 -5.39 4.89
CA ASP A 44 15.54 -4.62 4.43
C ASP A 44 14.76 -4.03 5.60
N LEU A 45 14.57 -4.79 6.68
CA LEU A 45 13.86 -4.31 7.88
C LEU A 45 14.60 -3.15 8.54
N LYS A 46 15.93 -3.23 8.69
CA LYS A 46 16.77 -2.13 9.23
C LYS A 46 16.68 -0.87 8.37
N ASN A 47 16.71 -1.04 7.05
CA ASN A 47 16.56 0.07 6.11
C ASN A 47 15.17 0.71 6.21
N ILE A 48 14.11 -0.10 6.31
CA ILE A 48 12.73 0.38 6.45
C ILE A 48 12.53 1.17 7.74
N GLU A 49 13.11 0.71 8.86
CA GLU A 49 13.07 1.46 10.13
C GLU A 49 13.71 2.85 9.98
N THR A 50 14.85 2.93 9.28
CA THR A 50 15.52 4.21 8.98
C THR A 50 14.63 5.12 8.14
N TYR A 51 14.00 4.60 7.09
CA TYR A 51 13.08 5.37 6.25
C TYR A 51 11.86 5.88 7.02
N ILE A 52 11.33 5.09 7.95
CA ILE A 52 10.22 5.48 8.81
C ILE A 52 10.65 6.60 9.75
N ALA A 53 11.83 6.50 10.37
CA ALA A 53 12.37 7.54 11.25
C ALA A 53 12.51 8.87 10.49
N GLU A 54 13.15 8.85 9.31
CA GLU A 54 13.26 10.05 8.47
C GLU A 54 11.90 10.65 8.09
N ARG A 55 10.93 9.79 7.77
CA ARG A 55 9.59 10.24 7.37
C ARG A 55 8.83 10.89 8.52
N LYS A 56 8.95 10.35 9.73
CA LYS A 56 8.35 10.93 10.95
C LYS A 56 8.94 12.29 11.26
N THR A 57 10.27 12.42 11.21
CA THR A 57 10.97 13.71 11.38
C THR A 57 10.50 14.74 10.35
N LYS A 58 10.39 14.36 9.08
CA LYS A 58 9.89 15.25 8.00
C LYS A 58 8.42 15.65 8.17
N LEU A 59 7.62 14.87 8.90
CA LEU A 59 6.22 15.16 9.18
C LEU A 59 6.02 15.88 10.53
N ASP A 60 7.11 16.14 11.26
CA ASP A 60 7.07 16.59 12.66
C ASP A 60 6.15 15.72 13.53
N ILE A 61 6.08 14.42 13.21
CA ILE A 61 5.42 13.43 14.06
C ILE A 61 6.48 12.97 15.06
N ASN A 62 6.81 13.87 15.97
CA ASN A 62 7.59 13.55 17.17
C ASN A 62 6.57 13.05 18.21
N ASN A 63 6.59 11.73 18.44
CA ASN A 63 5.82 11.11 19.53
C ASN A 63 6.38 11.51 20.89
#